data_AF-A0A645CGT6-F1
#
_entry.id   AF-A0A645CGT6-F1
#
_cell.length_a   1.000
_cell.length_b   1.000
_cell.length_c   1.000
_cell.angle_alpha   90.00
_cell.angle_beta   90.00
_cell.angle_gamma   90.00
#
_symmetry.space_group_name_H-M   'P 1'
#
loop_
_entity.id
_entity.type
_entity.pdbx_description
1 polymer ?
#
loop_
_entity_poly.entity_id
_entity_poly.type
_entity_poly.pdbx_seq_one_letter_code
_entity_poly.pdbx_strand_id
1 'polypeptide(L)'
;MSFSQEAADQAYAYTELICRHCPECESTCHIHIAKETLKFMAHSGSRFFEGFPENILPVVRSLPVAGKFINKPQIIETYDIVQLTCDNCPLEEHDEFCAINIVLTALGTLIHGPNFLTERDIQAQA
;
A
#
# COMPACT_ATOMS: atom_id res chain seq x y z
N MET A 1 -11.31 7.30 16.45
CA MET A 1 -11.85 8.03 15.28
C MET A 1 -11.85 7.05 14.13
N SER A 2 -13.01 6.74 13.55
CA SER A 2 -13.19 5.85 12.39
C SER A 2 -12.17 6.15 11.28
N PHE A 3 -11.53 5.13 10.70
CA PHE A 3 -10.86 5.26 9.40
C PHE A 3 -11.82 5.98 8.44
N SER A 4 -11.42 7.15 7.93
CA SER A 4 -12.26 7.99 7.08
C SER A 4 -11.85 7.86 5.61
N GLN A 5 -12.82 8.00 4.71
CA GLN A 5 -12.55 8.13 3.26
C GLN A 5 -11.53 9.24 2.99
N GLU A 6 -11.56 10.31 3.79
CA GLU A 6 -10.63 11.44 3.71
C GLU A 6 -9.18 11.02 3.94
N ALA A 7 -8.92 10.12 4.90
CA ALA A 7 -7.57 9.58 5.13
C ALA A 7 -7.09 8.72 3.95
N ALA A 8 -8.00 7.92 3.37
CA ALA A 8 -7.71 7.15 2.16
C ALA A 8 -7.46 8.06 0.94
N ASP A 9 -8.23 9.13 0.78
CA ASP A 9 -8.06 10.13 -0.28
C ASP A 9 -6.74 10.88 -0.14
N GLN A 10 -6.36 11.25 1.09
CA GLN A 10 -5.07 11.88 1.35
C GLN A 10 -3.93 10.93 0.99
N ALA A 11 -3.95 9.69 1.49
CA ALA A 11 -2.95 8.67 1.15
C ALA A 11 -2.88 8.43 -0.38
N TYR A 12 -4.02 8.38 -1.07
CA TYR A 12 -4.09 8.28 -2.52
C TYR A 12 -3.41 9.46 -3.20
N ALA A 13 -3.69 10.70 -2.76
CA ALA A 13 -3.12 11.90 -3.34
C ALA A 13 -1.58 11.90 -3.26
N TYR A 14 -1.01 11.54 -2.11
CA TYR A 14 0.45 11.43 -1.96
C TYR A 14 1.04 10.29 -2.81
N THR A 15 0.35 9.16 -2.90
CA THR A 15 0.77 8.03 -3.74
C THR A 15 0.71 8.37 -5.23
N GLU A 16 -0.25 9.18 -5.66
CA GLU A 16 -0.34 9.65 -7.05
C GLU A 16 0.79 10.63 -7.40
N LEU A 17 1.27 11.44 -6.45
CA LEU A 17 2.39 12.37 -6.67
C LEU A 17 3.71 11.67 -6.96
N ILE A 18 3.92 10.45 -6.43
CA ILE A 18 5.11 9.65 -6.72
C ILE A 18 4.95 8.78 -7.98
N CYS A 19 3.74 8.68 -8.52
CA CYS A 19 3.47 8.00 -9.77
C CYS A 19 3.97 8.83 -10.96
N ARG A 20 4.73 8.21 -11.86
CA ARG A 20 5.26 8.86 -13.08
C ARG A 20 4.41 8.63 -14.33
N HIS A 21 3.24 7.99 -14.19
CA HIS A 21 2.33 7.63 -15.28
C HIS A 21 3.05 6.94 -16.45
N CYS A 22 3.99 6.04 -16.14
CA CYS A 22 4.74 5.32 -17.16
C CYS A 22 3.79 4.48 -18.02
N PRO A 23 4.04 4.34 -19.34
CA PRO A 23 3.18 3.53 -20.22
C PRO A 23 3.19 2.03 -19.88
N GLU A 24 4.17 1.55 -19.11
CA GLU A 24 4.25 0.17 -18.58
C GLU A 24 3.60 0.02 -17.19
N CYS A 25 2.82 1.01 -16.73
CA CYS A 25 2.09 0.95 -15.46
C CYS A 25 0.89 0.00 -15.57
N GLU A 26 1.10 -1.26 -15.21
CA GLU A 26 0.04 -2.27 -15.05
C GLU A 26 0.09 -2.92 -13.64
N SER A 27 -0.51 -4.09 -13.49
CA SER A 27 -0.56 -4.92 -12.28
C SER A 27 0.81 -5.39 -11.74
N THR A 28 1.90 -4.98 -12.39
CA THR A 28 3.28 -5.31 -12.01
C THR A 28 4.03 -4.15 -11.36
N CYS A 29 3.39 -2.99 -11.20
CA CYS A 29 3.98 -1.81 -10.57
C CYS A 29 3.47 -1.64 -9.14
N HIS A 30 4.40 -1.63 -8.17
CA HIS A 30 4.10 -1.39 -6.75
C HIS A 30 3.32 -0.09 -6.50
N ILE A 31 3.69 1.02 -7.16
CA ILE A 31 2.99 2.31 -6.99
C ILE A 31 1.58 2.25 -7.58
N HIS A 32 1.41 1.55 -8.71
CA HIS A 32 0.09 1.37 -9.32
C HIS A 32 -0.84 0.56 -8.43
N ILE A 33 -0.35 -0.56 -7.88
CA ILE A 33 -1.10 -1.39 -6.93
C ILE A 33 -1.47 -0.58 -5.70
N ALA A 34 -0.51 0.11 -5.08
CA ALA A 34 -0.75 0.98 -3.93
C ALA A 34 -1.84 2.02 -4.22
N LYS A 35 -1.73 2.70 -5.37
CA LYS A 35 -2.68 3.74 -5.77
C LYS A 35 -4.09 3.20 -6.00
N GLU A 36 -4.25 2.18 -6.83
CA GLU A 36 -5.59 1.67 -7.16
C GLU A 36 -6.27 1.05 -5.92
N THR A 37 -5.47 0.46 -5.03
CA THR A 37 -5.95 0.00 -3.72
C THR A 37 -6.51 1.15 -2.89
N LEU A 38 -5.74 2.24 -2.71
CA LEU A 38 -6.19 3.43 -1.97
C LEU A 38 -7.39 4.11 -2.64
N LYS A 39 -7.39 4.20 -3.96
CA LYS A 39 -8.50 4.76 -4.74
C LYS A 39 -9.78 3.96 -4.52
N PHE A 40 -9.70 2.63 -4.58
CA PHE A 40 -10.84 1.77 -4.30
C PHE A 40 -11.35 1.99 -2.87
N MET A 41 -10.46 2.04 -1.88
CA MET A 41 -10.83 2.29 -0.48
C MET A 41 -11.54 3.63 -0.31
N ALA A 42 -11.01 4.70 -0.92
CA ALA A 42 -11.60 6.02 -0.84
C ALA A 42 -13.02 6.05 -1.44
N HIS A 43 -13.20 5.46 -2.62
CA HIS A 43 -14.50 5.47 -3.32
C HIS A 43 -15.54 4.57 -2.65
N SER A 44 -15.14 3.36 -2.23
CA SER A 44 -16.07 2.37 -1.69
C SER A 44 -16.29 2.51 -0.18
N GLY A 45 -15.35 3.15 0.53
CA GLY A 45 -15.26 3.09 2.00
C GLY A 45 -14.90 1.69 2.53
N SER A 46 -14.72 0.70 1.64
CA SER A 46 -14.36 -0.66 2.01
C SER A 46 -12.85 -0.78 2.22
N ARG A 47 -12.48 -1.49 3.28
CA ARG A 47 -11.08 -1.74 3.68
C ARG A 47 -10.57 -3.08 3.16
N PHE A 48 -11.50 -3.89 2.67
CA PHE A 48 -11.25 -5.19 2.06
C PHE A 48 -11.74 -5.11 0.63
N PHE A 49 -10.86 -5.41 -0.31
CA PHE A 49 -11.25 -5.60 -1.70
C PHE A 49 -11.42 -7.10 -1.89
N GLU A 50 -12.68 -7.55 -2.05
CA GLU A 50 -13.01 -8.98 -2.27
C GLU A 50 -12.35 -9.57 -3.52
N GLY A 51 -11.77 -8.73 -4.39
CA GLY A 51 -11.02 -9.16 -5.57
C GLY A 51 -9.53 -9.38 -5.34
N PHE A 52 -8.97 -9.17 -4.13
CA PHE A 52 -7.56 -9.49 -3.89
C PHE A 52 -7.39 -11.01 -3.74
N PRO A 53 -6.45 -11.62 -4.47
CA PRO A 53 -6.13 -13.02 -4.25
C PRO A 53 -5.46 -13.19 -2.88
N GLU A 54 -5.66 -14.36 -2.25
CA GLU A 54 -5.06 -14.70 -0.94
C GLU A 54 -3.52 -14.61 -0.94
N ASN A 55 -2.88 -14.62 -2.10
CA ASN A 55 -1.44 -14.50 -2.26
C ASN A 55 -0.97 -13.09 -2.67
N ILE A 56 -1.80 -12.05 -2.54
CA ILE A 56 -1.48 -10.69 -2.99
C ILE A 56 -0.17 -10.16 -2.38
N LEU A 57 0.09 -10.43 -1.09
CA LEU A 57 1.30 -9.96 -0.42
C LEU A 57 2.58 -10.63 -0.99
N PRO A 58 2.66 -11.98 -1.11
CA PRO A 58 3.72 -12.64 -1.86
C PRO A 58 3.88 -12.13 -3.30
N VAL A 59 2.77 -11.90 -4.01
CA VAL A 59 2.79 -11.41 -5.40
C VAL A 59 3.44 -10.04 -5.45
N VAL A 60 3.00 -9.09 -4.63
CA VAL A 60 3.57 -7.73 -4.55
C VAL A 60 5.07 -7.79 -4.27
N ARG A 61 5.50 -8.60 -3.29
CA ARG A 61 6.93 -8.74 -2.93
C ARG A 61 7.78 -9.34 -4.06
N SER A 62 7.17 -10.16 -4.93
CA SER A 62 7.86 -10.79 -6.06
C SER A 62 8.02 -9.88 -7.28
N LEU A 63 7.35 -8.71 -7.30
CA LEU A 63 7.39 -7.80 -8.43
C LEU A 63 8.79 -7.19 -8.60
N PRO A 64 9.22 -6.95 -9.86
CA PRO A 64 10.49 -6.31 -10.11
C PRO A 64 10.51 -4.89 -9.54
N VAL A 65 11.50 -4.58 -8.70
CA VAL A 65 11.72 -3.22 -8.20
C VAL A 65 12.36 -2.38 -9.31
N ALA A 66 11.60 -1.43 -9.87
CA ALA A 66 12.07 -0.49 -10.88
C ALA A 66 13.04 0.56 -10.30
N GLY A 67 14.22 0.13 -9.86
CA GLY A 67 15.16 0.92 -9.06
C GLY A 67 15.73 2.17 -9.74
N LYS A 68 15.62 2.33 -11.07
CA LYS A 68 16.22 3.45 -11.80
C LYS A 68 15.40 4.75 -11.78
N PHE A 69 14.14 4.72 -11.35
CA PHE A 69 13.23 5.88 -11.46
C PHE A 69 12.56 6.28 -10.14
N ILE A 70 12.99 5.67 -9.03
CA ILE A 70 12.37 5.86 -7.71
C ILE A 70 13.03 7.03 -6.98
N ASN A 71 12.24 8.06 -6.66
CA ASN A 71 12.66 9.12 -5.74
C ASN A 71 12.48 8.65 -4.30
N LYS A 72 13.49 7.97 -3.75
CA LYS A 72 13.44 7.33 -2.43
C LYS A 72 12.88 8.23 -1.31
N PRO A 73 13.34 9.50 -1.14
CA PRO A 73 12.78 10.41 -0.14
C PRO A 73 11.25 10.56 -0.21
N GLN A 74 10.69 10.75 -1.41
CA GLN A 74 9.24 10.92 -1.57
C GLN A 74 8.47 9.62 -1.30
N ILE A 75 9.06 8.46 -1.62
CA ILE A 75 8.44 7.17 -1.30
C ILE A 75 8.41 6.94 0.21
N ILE A 76 9.48 7.29 0.92
CA ILE A 76 9.53 7.20 2.39
C ILE A 76 8.46 8.11 3.01
N GLU A 77 8.36 9.37 2.57
CA GLU A 77 7.33 10.28 3.05
C GLU A 77 5.91 9.75 2.79
N THR A 78 5.68 9.19 1.60
CA THR A 78 4.40 8.56 1.26
C THR A 78 4.12 7.36 2.15
N TYR A 79 5.13 6.52 2.41
CA TYR A 79 5.02 5.38 3.31
C TYR A 79 4.61 5.83 4.71
N ASP A 80 5.25 6.85 5.27
CA ASP A 80 4.96 7.36 6.62
C ASP A 80 3.51 7.88 6.72
N ILE A 81 3.01 8.57 5.69
CA ILE A 81 1.62 9.05 5.63
C ILE A 81 0.62 7.89 5.62
N VAL A 82 0.90 6.83 4.84
CA VAL A 82 0.06 5.63 4.81
C VAL A 82 0.15 4.89 6.16
N GLN A 83 1.34 4.81 6.76
CA GLN A 83 1.55 4.17 8.06
C GLN A 83 0.74 4.88 9.15
N LEU A 84 0.75 6.22 9.18
CA LEU A 84 -0.08 7.01 10.10
C LEU A 84 -1.57 6.72 9.94
N THR A 85 -2.01 6.36 8.72
CA THR A 85 -3.40 5.95 8.48
C THR A 85 -3.70 4.59 9.11
N CYS A 86 -2.73 3.66 9.10
CA CYS A 86 -2.82 2.38 9.80
C CYS A 86 -2.82 2.56 11.33
N ASP A 87 -1.90 3.37 11.86
CA ASP A 87 -1.68 3.55 13.30
C ASP A 87 -2.89 4.20 13.99
N ASN A 88 -3.59 5.07 13.28
CA ASN A 88 -4.80 5.73 13.78
C ASN A 88 -6.10 4.98 13.44
N CYS A 89 -6.00 3.77 12.87
CA CYS A 89 -7.17 2.96 12.57
C CYS A 89 -7.80 2.46 13.88
N PRO A 90 -9.08 2.74 14.15
CA PRO A 90 -9.71 2.42 15.44
C PRO A 90 -10.31 1.00 15.48
N LEU A 91 -10.07 0.18 14.46
CA LEU A 91 -10.53 -1.20 14.48
C LEU A 91 -9.54 -2.03 15.28
N GLU A 92 -10.06 -2.88 16.15
CA GLU A 92 -9.27 -3.89 16.85
C GLU A 92 -8.99 -5.10 15.94
N GLU A 93 -9.89 -5.40 15.00
CA GLU A 93 -9.71 -6.45 14.00
C GLU A 93 -9.01 -5.91 12.75
N HIS A 94 -7.79 -6.40 12.53
CA HIS A 94 -7.01 -6.16 11.33
C HIS A 94 -6.65 -7.48 10.66
N ASP A 95 -7.12 -7.65 9.43
CA ASP A 95 -6.70 -8.74 8.55
C ASP A 95 -5.38 -8.35 7.86
N GLU A 96 -4.51 -9.32 7.62
CA GLU A 96 -3.30 -9.16 6.80
C GLU A 96 -3.63 -8.70 5.37
N PHE A 97 -4.82 -9.03 4.87
CA PHE A 97 -5.32 -8.61 3.56
C PHE A 97 -6.01 -7.25 3.57
N CYS A 98 -5.93 -6.49 4.67
CA CYS A 98 -6.45 -5.13 4.66
C CYS A 98 -5.71 -4.29 3.61
N ALA A 99 -6.46 -3.46 2.90
CA ALA A 99 -5.96 -2.70 1.77
C ALA A 99 -4.79 -1.75 2.15
N ILE A 100 -4.76 -1.24 3.39
CA ILE A 100 -3.60 -0.46 3.89
C ILE A 100 -2.35 -1.33 4.03
N ASN A 101 -2.45 -2.57 4.51
CA ASN A 101 -1.30 -3.47 4.63
C ASN A 101 -0.71 -3.81 3.25
N ILE A 102 -1.57 -3.99 2.24
CA ILE A 102 -1.14 -4.19 0.85
C ILE A 102 -0.37 -2.98 0.33
N VAL A 103 -0.85 -1.77 0.60
CA VAL A 103 -0.19 -0.51 0.21
C VAL A 103 1.16 -0.37 0.91
N LEU A 104 1.22 -0.61 2.23
CA LEU A 104 2.46 -0.56 3.01
C LEU A 104 3.46 -1.61 2.51
N THR A 105 3.01 -2.81 2.18
CA THR A 105 3.85 -3.85 1.59
C THR A 105 4.42 -3.41 0.24
N ALA A 106 3.59 -2.81 -0.62
CA ALA A 106 4.03 -2.33 -1.92
C ALA A 106 5.09 -1.22 -1.80
N LEU A 107 4.84 -0.20 -0.98
CA LEU A 107 5.76 0.92 -0.77
C LEU A 107 7.02 0.47 -0.02
N GLY A 108 6.89 -0.34 1.03
CA GLY A 108 8.00 -0.87 1.80
C GLY A 108 8.91 -1.79 0.99
N THR A 109 8.35 -2.57 0.05
CA THR A 109 9.13 -3.36 -0.91
C THR A 109 10.01 -2.46 -1.80
N LEU A 110 9.53 -1.28 -2.20
CA LEU A 110 10.34 -0.33 -2.97
C LEU A 110 11.47 0.32 -2.14
N ILE A 111 11.24 0.53 -0.84
CA ILE A 111 12.20 1.19 0.06
C ILE A 111 13.27 0.20 0.55
N HIS A 112 12.82 -0.94 1.06
CA HIS A 112 13.61 -1.90 1.84
C HIS A 112 13.92 -3.19 1.07
N GLY A 113 13.21 -3.46 -0.02
CA GLY A 113 13.39 -4.65 -0.87
C GLY A 113 12.35 -5.75 -0.65
N PRO A 114 12.44 -6.86 -1.41
CA PRO A 114 11.39 -7.90 -1.50
C PRO A 114 11.15 -8.70 -0.21
N ASN A 115 12.10 -8.68 0.72
CA ASN A 115 11.97 -9.38 2.00
C ASN A 115 11.33 -8.51 3.09
N PHE A 116 10.83 -7.32 2.72
CA PHE A 116 10.16 -6.44 3.66
C PHE A 116 8.85 -7.05 4.15
N LEU A 117 8.67 -7.01 5.46
CA LEU A 117 7.45 -7.41 6.16
C LEU A 117 6.98 -6.20 6.97
N THR A 118 5.69 -5.88 6.88
CA THR A 118 5.06 -4.92 7.76
C THR A 118 4.96 -5.50 9.17
N GLU A 119 4.72 -4.66 10.17
CA GLU A 119 4.42 -5.14 11.52
C GLU A 119 3.22 -6.09 11.56
N ARG A 120 2.25 -5.91 10.65
CA ARG A 120 1.07 -6.78 10.54
C ARG A 120 1.41 -8.14 9.96
N ASP A 121 2.27 -8.20 8.93
CA ASP A 121 2.76 -9.46 8.40
C ASP A 121 3.51 -10.28 9.46
N ILE A 122 4.24 -9.61 10.35
CA ILE A 122 4.97 -10.24 11.45
C ILE A 122 4.00 -10.77 12.51
N GLN A 123 2.95 -10.02 12.83
CA GLN A 123 1.91 -10.44 13.78
C GLN A 123 1.09 -11.62 13.28
N ALA A 124 0.76 -11.69 11.99
CA ALA A 124 -0.01 -12.78 11.40
C ALA A 124 0.77 -14.13 11.35
N GLN A 125 2.10 -14.07 11.42
CA GLN A 125 2.98 -15.25 11.42
C GLN A 125 3.31 -15.77 12.83
N ALA A 126 2.91 -15.06 13.90
CA ALA A 126 3.22 -15.36 15.30
C ALA A 126 2.08 -16.11 16.00
#